data_AF-A0A4P1RFE0-F1
#
_entry.id   AF-A0A4P1RFE0-F1
#
_cell.length_a   1.000
_cell.length_b   1.000
_cell.length_c   1.000
_cell.angle_alpha   90.00
_cell.angle_beta   90.00
_cell.angle_gamma   90.00
#
_symmetry.space_group_name_H-M   'P 1'
#
loop_
_entity.id
_entity.type
_entity.pdbx_description
1 polymer ?
#
loop_
_entity_poly.entity_id
_entity_poly.type
_entity_poly.pdbx_seq_one_letter_code
_entity_poly.pdbx_strand_id
1 'polypeptide(L)'
;MHGLAIESERNRQCMVEAGVVNAMVHVITKSFKQGKTRCLEEALIVLRLLWSSAAMVNNMKHLVGENLDFINSLTWILQLHKVDNNVKMVNEVMPILKSTIEVANSTLLGILKPEFFIEIVTVIENNKTLSLQAIKSGFACPYRNVPIG
;
A
#
# COMPACT_ATOMS: atom_id res chain seq x y z
N MET A 1 14.10 9.47 -1.56
CA MET A 1 13.60 10.03 -0.29
C MET A 1 13.43 8.91 0.75
N HIS A 2 12.92 7.76 0.34
CA HIS A 2 12.77 6.57 1.20
C HIS A 2 14.09 6.12 1.86
N GLY A 3 15.24 6.27 1.20
CA GLY A 3 16.55 5.90 1.77
C GLY A 3 16.83 6.54 3.13
N LEU A 4 16.45 7.81 3.31
CA LEU A 4 16.59 8.52 4.59
C LEU A 4 15.69 7.89 5.68
N ALA A 5 14.47 7.52 5.32
CA ALA A 5 13.52 6.89 6.24
C ALA A 5 13.92 5.46 6.63
N ILE A 6 14.64 4.74 5.77
CA ILE A 6 15.18 3.40 6.05
C ILE A 6 16.36 3.48 7.02
N GLU A 7 17.22 4.49 6.87
CA GLU A 7 18.49 4.61 7.58
C GLU A 7 18.34 4.61 9.11
N SER A 8 17.36 5.33 9.68
CA SER A 8 17.17 5.34 11.13
C SER A 8 15.77 5.80 11.58
N GLU A 9 15.37 5.39 12.79
CA GLU A 9 14.16 5.93 13.45
C GLU A 9 14.28 7.44 13.69
N ARG A 10 15.50 7.93 13.98
CA ARG A 10 15.76 9.37 14.14
C ARG A 10 15.42 10.14 12.87
N ASN A 11 15.80 9.63 11.71
CA ASN A 11 15.45 10.25 10.44
C ASN A 11 13.94 10.26 10.22
N ARG A 12 13.25 9.15 10.54
CA ARG A 12 11.78 9.09 10.45
C ARG A 12 11.11 10.13 11.35
N GLN A 13 11.57 10.28 12.58
CA GLN A 13 11.10 11.31 13.52
C GLN A 13 11.28 12.72 12.92
N CYS A 14 12.48 13.04 12.42
CA CYS A 14 12.73 14.34 11.78
C CYS A 14 11.85 14.57 10.54
N MET A 15 11.63 13.54 9.73
CA MET A 15 10.74 13.62 8.55
C MET A 15 9.27 13.85 8.96
N VAL A 16 8.81 13.22 10.04
CA VAL A 16 7.47 13.44 10.59
C VAL A 16 7.33 14.88 11.08
N GLU A 17 8.29 15.37 11.88
CA GLU A 17 8.32 16.74 12.38
C GLU A 17 8.38 17.78 11.25
N ALA A 18 9.11 17.48 10.17
CA ALA A 18 9.18 18.33 8.98
C ALA A 18 7.90 18.28 8.11
N GLY A 19 6.88 17.52 8.51
CA GLY A 19 5.60 17.45 7.79
C GLY A 19 5.62 16.59 6.52
N VAL A 20 6.60 15.70 6.37
CA VAL A 20 6.72 14.83 5.18
C VAL A 20 5.49 13.94 5.02
N VAL A 21 4.88 13.48 6.12
CA VAL A 21 3.65 12.67 6.07
C VAL A 21 2.53 13.42 5.36
N ASN A 22 2.29 14.69 5.76
CA ASN A 22 1.27 15.54 5.15
C ASN A 22 1.54 15.73 3.65
N ALA A 23 2.81 15.93 3.29
CA ALA A 23 3.22 16.06 1.90
C ALA A 23 2.97 14.76 1.11
N MET A 24 3.25 13.59 1.66
CA MET A 24 2.99 12.30 0.99
C MET A 24 1.51 12.04 0.80
N VAL A 25 0.68 12.29 1.84
CA VAL A 25 -0.78 12.20 1.73
C VAL A 25 -1.29 13.15 0.64
N HIS A 26 -0.81 14.39 0.62
CA HIS A 26 -1.17 15.36 -0.42
C HIS A 26 -0.77 14.89 -1.83
N VAL A 27 0.45 14.36 -2.00
CA VAL A 27 0.92 13.82 -3.29
C VAL A 27 0.01 12.69 -3.74
N ILE A 28 -0.32 11.73 -2.88
CA ILE A 28 -1.20 10.59 -3.19
C ILE A 28 -2.58 11.08 -3.64
N THR A 29 -3.21 11.96 -2.85
CA THR A 29 -4.55 12.48 -3.17
C THR A 29 -4.56 13.34 -4.42
N LYS A 30 -3.52 14.14 -4.65
CA LYS A 30 -3.38 14.94 -5.87
C LYS A 30 -3.18 14.06 -7.10
N SER A 31 -2.35 13.02 -6.99
CA SER A 31 -2.11 12.03 -8.03
C SER A 31 -3.40 11.32 -8.44
N PHE A 32 -4.22 10.91 -7.46
CA PHE A 32 -5.57 10.37 -7.69
C PHE A 32 -6.45 11.34 -8.48
N LYS A 33 -6.60 12.59 -8.00
CA LYS A 33 -7.43 13.60 -8.65
C LYS A 33 -6.98 13.93 -10.08
N GLN A 34 -5.70 13.74 -10.39
CA GLN A 34 -5.12 14.00 -11.71
C GLN A 34 -4.97 12.74 -12.57
N GLY A 35 -5.25 11.54 -12.05
CA GLY A 35 -4.99 10.27 -12.73
C GLY A 35 -3.52 10.05 -13.06
N LYS A 36 -2.58 10.60 -12.28
CA LYS A 36 -1.13 10.52 -12.54
C LYS A 36 -0.47 9.57 -11.56
N THR A 37 0.41 8.72 -12.07
CA THR A 37 1.15 7.73 -11.26
C THR A 37 2.59 8.14 -10.96
N ARG A 38 3.05 9.28 -11.51
CA ARG A 38 4.41 9.78 -11.30
C ARG A 38 4.68 10.01 -9.80
N CYS A 39 5.79 9.46 -9.31
CA CYS A 39 6.24 9.54 -7.90
C CYS A 39 5.33 8.84 -6.87
N LEU A 40 4.28 8.13 -7.31
CA LEU A 40 3.31 7.51 -6.41
C LEU A 40 3.93 6.39 -5.57
N GLU A 41 4.73 5.54 -6.21
CA GLU A 41 5.42 4.43 -5.54
C GLU A 41 6.35 4.93 -4.42
N GLU A 42 7.18 5.92 -4.72
CA GLU A 42 8.07 6.54 -3.73
C GLU A 42 7.29 7.15 -2.57
N ALA A 43 6.17 7.83 -2.86
CA ALA A 43 5.32 8.43 -1.84
C ALA A 43 4.69 7.38 -0.91
N LEU A 44 4.24 6.25 -1.45
CA LEU A 44 3.70 5.13 -0.69
C LEU A 44 4.77 4.49 0.21
N ILE A 45 5.97 4.24 -0.34
CA ILE A 45 7.08 3.67 0.43
C ILE A 45 7.42 4.57 1.62
N VAL A 46 7.59 5.87 1.37
CA VAL A 46 7.89 6.85 2.43
C VAL A 46 6.75 6.88 3.44
N LEU A 47 5.50 6.97 3.00
CA LEU A 47 4.36 7.03 3.91
C LEU A 47 4.26 5.78 4.79
N ARG A 48 4.45 4.58 4.23
CA ARG A 48 4.45 3.32 4.99
C ARG A 48 5.55 3.31 6.05
N LEU A 49 6.77 3.73 5.69
CA LEU A 49 7.90 3.77 6.63
C LEU A 49 7.62 4.74 7.78
N LEU A 50 7.09 5.92 7.47
CA LEU A 50 6.76 6.93 8.48
C LEU A 50 5.56 6.51 9.33
N TRP A 51 4.61 5.74 8.77
CA TRP A 51 3.47 5.21 9.52
C TRP A 51 3.91 4.32 10.69
N SER A 52 4.97 3.54 10.51
CA SER A 52 5.53 2.68 11.56
C SER A 52 6.39 3.42 12.60
N SER A 53 6.62 4.73 12.44
CA SER A 53 7.43 5.52 13.38
C SER A 53 6.68 5.80 14.67
N ALA A 54 7.40 5.79 15.80
CA ALA A 54 6.85 6.13 17.11
C ALA A 54 6.26 7.56 17.14
N ALA A 55 6.78 8.45 16.30
CA ALA A 55 6.31 9.81 16.09
C ALA A 55 4.84 9.92 15.66
N MET A 56 4.30 8.88 15.03
CA MET A 56 3.00 8.93 14.33
C MET A 56 1.83 8.34 15.11
N VAL A 57 2.09 7.74 16.28
CA VAL A 57 1.10 7.01 17.10
C VAL A 57 -0.18 7.81 17.36
N ASN A 58 -0.08 9.15 17.48
CA ASN A 58 -1.23 10.02 17.78
C ASN A 58 -1.68 10.94 16.62
N ASN A 59 -0.89 11.05 15.54
CA ASN A 59 -1.13 12.07 14.51
C ASN A 59 -1.93 11.55 13.30
N MET A 60 -1.92 10.24 13.06
CA MET A 60 -2.54 9.66 11.87
C MET A 60 -4.06 9.83 11.83
N LYS A 61 -4.73 9.69 12.97
CA LYS A 61 -6.19 9.85 13.06
C LYS A 61 -6.63 11.24 12.59
N HIS A 62 -5.92 12.29 12.98
CA HIS A 62 -6.23 13.65 12.54
C HIS A 62 -5.98 13.87 11.05
N LEU A 63 -4.97 13.20 10.49
CA LEU A 63 -4.59 13.40 9.09
C LEU A 63 -5.52 12.65 8.11
N VAL A 64 -5.93 11.43 8.45
CA VAL A 64 -6.66 10.56 7.52
C VAL A 64 -7.98 10.01 8.05
N GLY A 65 -8.26 10.14 9.36
CA GLY A 65 -9.41 9.48 10.00
C GLY A 65 -10.79 9.94 9.49
N GLU A 66 -10.85 11.10 8.84
CA GLU A 66 -12.05 11.66 8.19
C GLU A 66 -11.83 11.95 6.69
N ASN A 67 -10.70 11.51 6.14
CA ASN A 67 -10.27 11.87 4.79
C ASN A 67 -10.72 10.81 3.77
N LEU A 68 -11.97 10.96 3.29
CA LEU A 68 -12.52 10.07 2.27
C LEU A 68 -11.73 10.08 0.97
N ASP A 69 -11.20 11.25 0.59
CA ASP A 69 -10.37 11.38 -0.61
C ASP A 69 -9.11 10.53 -0.51
N PHE A 70 -8.50 10.42 0.67
CA PHE A 70 -7.34 9.57 0.88
C PHE A 70 -7.68 8.09 0.73
N ILE A 71 -8.77 7.61 1.33
CA ILE A 71 -9.22 6.21 1.15
C ILE A 71 -9.53 5.92 -0.33
N ASN A 72 -10.28 6.80 -0.99
CA ASN A 72 -10.59 6.68 -2.42
C ASN A 72 -9.31 6.64 -3.27
N SER A 73 -8.29 7.42 -2.89
CA SER A 73 -6.99 7.40 -3.55
C SER A 73 -6.33 6.03 -3.39
N LEU A 74 -6.29 5.46 -2.19
CA LEU A 74 -5.71 4.13 -1.96
C LEU A 74 -6.45 3.04 -2.75
N THR A 75 -7.79 3.11 -2.81
CA THR A 75 -8.61 2.20 -3.64
C THR A 75 -8.30 2.31 -5.11
N TRP A 76 -8.16 3.55 -5.63
CA TRP A 76 -7.77 3.77 -7.01
C TRP A 76 -6.39 3.18 -7.32
N ILE A 77 -5.43 3.29 -6.40
CA ILE A 77 -4.10 2.71 -6.61
C ILE A 77 -4.18 1.18 -6.64
N LEU A 78 -5.01 0.57 -5.80
CA LEU A 78 -5.29 -0.85 -5.93
C LEU A 78 -5.83 -1.15 -7.33
N GLN A 79 -6.81 -0.42 -7.85
CA GLN A 79 -7.35 -0.66 -9.20
C GLN A 79 -6.29 -0.60 -10.33
N LEU A 80 -5.21 0.18 -10.17
CA LEU A 80 -4.11 0.22 -11.15
C LEU A 80 -3.40 -1.14 -11.32
N HIS A 81 -3.43 -2.01 -10.31
CA HIS A 81 -2.79 -3.33 -10.37
C HIS A 81 -3.35 -4.21 -11.51
N LYS A 82 -4.62 -3.99 -11.89
CA LYS A 82 -5.32 -4.74 -12.94
C LYS A 82 -4.77 -4.46 -14.34
N VAL A 83 -4.13 -3.31 -14.53
CA VAL A 83 -3.62 -2.87 -15.85
C VAL A 83 -2.15 -3.27 -16.02
N ASP A 84 -1.33 -3.07 -14.98
CA ASP A 84 0.13 -3.18 -15.09
C ASP A 84 0.73 -4.38 -14.34
N ASN A 85 -0.09 -5.24 -13.72
CA ASN A 85 0.35 -6.32 -12.81
C ASN A 85 1.34 -5.81 -11.74
N ASN A 86 1.09 -4.60 -11.22
CA ASN A 86 2.01 -3.90 -10.33
C ASN A 86 1.87 -4.37 -8.87
N VAL A 87 2.29 -5.61 -8.62
CA VAL A 87 2.30 -6.26 -7.29
C VAL A 87 3.06 -5.43 -6.26
N LYS A 88 4.11 -4.72 -6.69
CA LYS A 88 4.91 -3.85 -5.83
C LYS A 88 4.05 -2.74 -5.21
N MET A 89 3.27 -2.01 -6.01
CA MET A 89 2.38 -0.98 -5.46
C MET A 89 1.31 -1.55 -4.53
N VAL A 90 0.77 -2.72 -4.83
CA VAL A 90 -0.21 -3.39 -3.93
C VAL A 90 0.42 -3.67 -2.56
N ASN A 91 1.66 -4.18 -2.53
CA ASN A 91 2.40 -4.45 -1.29
C ASN A 91 2.70 -3.18 -0.47
N GLU A 92 2.84 -2.03 -1.14
CA GLU A 92 3.03 -0.73 -0.49
C GLU A 92 1.71 -0.15 0.05
N VAL A 93 0.62 -0.27 -0.72
CA VAL A 93 -0.69 0.31 -0.38
C VAL A 93 -1.41 -0.46 0.72
N MET A 94 -1.40 -1.80 0.68
CA MET A 94 -2.22 -2.62 1.58
C MET A 94 -1.95 -2.34 3.08
N PRO A 95 -0.69 -2.21 3.55
CA PRO A 95 -0.42 -1.85 4.94
C PRO A 95 -0.96 -0.45 5.30
N ILE A 96 -0.79 0.53 4.41
CA ILE A 96 -1.26 1.91 4.63
C ILE A 96 -2.78 1.92 4.71
N LEU A 97 -3.46 1.20 3.82
CA LEU A 97 -4.90 1.13 3.81
C LEU A 97 -5.45 0.46 5.06
N LYS A 98 -4.85 -0.67 5.48
CA LYS A 98 -5.19 -1.34 6.75
C LYS A 98 -5.13 -0.35 7.91
N SER A 99 -4.00 0.34 8.07
CA SER A 99 -3.84 1.27 9.19
C SER A 99 -4.71 2.53 9.08
N THR A 100 -5.06 2.95 7.86
CA THR A 100 -6.04 4.01 7.64
C THR A 100 -7.42 3.60 8.14
N ILE A 101 -7.86 2.37 7.87
CA ILE A 101 -9.14 1.83 8.36
C ILE A 101 -9.14 1.73 9.89
N GLU A 102 -8.02 1.32 10.49
CA GLU A 102 -7.88 1.21 11.96
C GLU A 102 -8.07 2.56 12.67
N VAL A 103 -7.76 3.68 12.02
CA VAL A 103 -7.93 5.03 12.60
C VAL A 103 -9.13 5.80 12.04
N ALA A 104 -9.81 5.28 11.02
CA ALA A 104 -10.97 5.89 10.40
C ALA A 104 -12.16 5.95 11.37
N ASN A 105 -12.91 7.05 11.35
CA ASN A 105 -14.14 7.15 12.13
C ASN A 105 -15.25 6.28 11.51
N SER A 106 -16.23 5.88 12.32
CA SER A 106 -17.31 4.98 11.88
C SER A 106 -18.20 5.61 10.80
N THR A 107 -18.38 6.93 10.82
CA THR A 107 -19.11 7.67 9.79
C THR A 107 -18.46 7.53 8.42
N LEU A 108 -17.14 7.69 8.35
CA LEU A 108 -16.35 7.55 7.14
C LEU A 108 -16.42 6.12 6.60
N LEU A 109 -16.30 5.12 7.48
CA LEU A 109 -16.43 3.72 7.12
C LEU A 109 -17.83 3.38 6.58
N GLY A 110 -18.87 4.02 7.13
CA GLY A 110 -20.26 3.83 6.71
C GLY A 110 -20.59 4.40 5.33
N ILE A 111 -19.77 5.31 4.79
CA ILE A 111 -19.97 5.94 3.47
C ILE A 111 -19.00 5.42 2.40
N LEU A 112 -18.22 4.39 2.71
CA LEU A 112 -17.35 3.75 1.71
C LEU A 112 -18.19 3.13 0.60
N LYS A 113 -17.74 3.33 -0.63
CA LYS A 113 -18.46 2.83 -1.80
C LYS A 113 -18.22 1.32 -2.00
N PRO A 114 -19.15 0.56 -2.60
CA PRO A 114 -18.97 -0.88 -2.86
C PRO A 114 -17.67 -1.23 -3.60
N GLU A 115 -17.20 -0.34 -4.49
CA GLU A 115 -15.97 -0.50 -5.26
C GLU A 115 -14.74 -0.67 -4.35
N PHE A 116 -14.76 -0.06 -3.17
CA PHE A 116 -13.74 -0.26 -2.14
C PHE A 116 -13.62 -1.74 -1.78
N PHE A 117 -14.74 -2.36 -1.38
CA PHE A 117 -14.78 -3.73 -0.89
C PHE A 117 -14.49 -4.74 -2.01
N ILE A 118 -15.03 -4.50 -3.21
CA ILE A 118 -14.76 -5.31 -4.40
C ILE A 118 -13.26 -5.36 -4.68
N GLU A 119 -12.58 -4.22 -4.59
CA GLU A 119 -11.15 -4.14 -4.88
C GLU A 119 -10.31 -4.91 -3.85
N ILE A 120 -10.67 -4.79 -2.56
CA ILE A 120 -10.00 -5.52 -1.48
C ILE A 120 -10.15 -7.03 -1.66
N VAL A 121 -11.36 -7.51 -1.94
CA VAL A 121 -11.61 -8.93 -2.18
C VAL A 121 -10.81 -9.42 -3.39
N THR A 122 -10.82 -8.65 -4.49
CA THR A 122 -10.07 -8.98 -5.71
C THR A 122 -8.58 -9.14 -5.44
N VAL A 123 -7.98 -8.20 -4.70
CA VAL A 123 -6.56 -8.25 -4.34
C VAL A 123 -6.24 -9.47 -3.46
N ILE A 124 -7.12 -9.81 -2.51
CA ILE A 124 -6.93 -10.98 -1.64
C ILE A 124 -7.01 -12.28 -2.44
N GLU A 125 -7.96 -12.39 -3.37
CA GLU A 125 -8.12 -13.57 -4.22
C GLU A 125 -6.95 -13.73 -5.20
N ASN A 126 -6.50 -12.65 -5.84
CA ASN A 126 -5.40 -12.66 -6.79
C ASN A 126 -4.03 -12.91 -6.14
N ASN A 127 -3.83 -12.50 -4.88
CA ASN A 127 -2.59 -12.80 -4.16
C ASN A 127 -2.45 -14.29 -3.81
N LYS A 128 -3.56 -15.03 -3.64
CA LYS A 128 -3.51 -16.51 -3.46
C LYS A 128 -2.97 -17.21 -4.72
N THR A 129 -3.18 -16.64 -5.90
CA THR A 129 -2.61 -17.16 -7.16
C THR A 129 -1.11 -16.92 -7.33
N LEU A 130 -0.51 -15.91 -6.68
CA LEU A 130 0.96 -15.72 -6.67
C LEU A 130 1.67 -16.84 -5.89
N SER A 131 1.04 -17.36 -4.83
CA SER A 131 1.51 -18.56 -4.11
C SER A 131 1.49 -19.80 -5.00
N LEU A 132 0.46 -19.97 -5.84
CA LEU A 132 0.35 -21.12 -6.75
C LEU A 132 1.35 -21.07 -7.92
N GLN A 133 1.71 -19.89 -8.42
CA GLN A 133 2.75 -19.75 -9.45
C GLN A 133 4.13 -20.08 -8.89
N ALA A 134 4.45 -19.65 -7.66
CA ALA A 134 5.69 -20.01 -6.97
C ALA A 134 5.78 -21.53 -6.70
N ILE A 135 4.65 -22.15 -6.32
CA ILE A 135 4.54 -23.61 -6.16
C ILE A 135 4.73 -24.31 -7.51
N LYS A 136 4.05 -23.88 -8.59
CA LYS A 136 4.19 -24.49 -9.92
C LYS A 136 5.60 -24.37 -10.50
N SER A 137 6.30 -23.27 -10.28
CA SER A 137 7.72 -23.14 -10.67
C SER A 137 8.66 -24.01 -9.83
N GLY A 138 8.29 -24.33 -8.59
CA GLY A 138 9.05 -25.26 -7.73
C GLY A 138 8.84 -26.74 -8.08
N PHE A 139 7.78 -27.08 -8.82
CA PHE A 139 7.47 -28.46 -9.24
C PHE A 139 7.67 -28.72 -10.73
N ALA A 140 8.13 -27.73 -11.51
CA ALA A 140 8.45 -27.89 -12.93
C ALA A 140 9.88 -28.45 -13.15
N CYS A 141 10.04 -29.74 -12.81
CA CYS A 141 11.06 -30.72 -13.28
C CYS A 141 12.54 -30.59 -12.84
N PRO A 142 13.27 -31.73 -12.61
CA PRO A 142 13.27 -32.89 -13.52
C PRO A 142 13.17 -34.27 -12.84
N TYR A 143 12.05 -34.98 -13.03
CA TYR A 143 12.10 -36.44 -13.14
C TYR A 143 12.47 -36.80 -14.58
N ARG A 144 13.76 -36.67 -14.90
CA ARG A 144 14.35 -37.41 -16.03
C ARG A 144 15.74 -37.85 -15.62
N ASN A 145 15.96 -39.16 -15.76
CA ASN A 145 17.20 -39.90 -15.55
C ASN A 145 17.34 -40.56 -14.16
N VAL A 146 16.61 -41.65 -13.97
CA VAL A 146 17.15 -42.79 -13.21
C VAL A 146 17.42 -43.89 -14.24
N PRO A 147 18.66 -44.36 -14.41
CA PRO A 147 18.94 -45.49 -15.29
C PRO A 147 18.38 -46.77 -14.65
N ILE A 148 17.74 -47.59 -15.47
CA ILE A 148 17.32 -48.94 -15.08
C ILE A 148 18.61 -49.78 -15.03
N GLY A 149 19.02 -50.16 -13.83
CA GLY A 149 20.07 -51.14 -13.57
C GLY A 149 19.49 -52.31 -12.80
#